data_AF-A0A7C0XR74-F1
#
_entry.id   AF-A0A7C0XR74-F1
#
_cell.length_a   1.000
_cell.length_b   1.000
_cell.length_c   1.000
_cell.angle_alpha   90.00
_cell.angle_beta   90.00
_cell.angle_gamma   90.00
#
_symmetry.space_group_name_H-M   'P 1'
#
loop_
_entity.id
_entity.type
_entity.pdbx_description
1 polymer ?
#
loop_
_entity_poly.entity_id
_entity_poly.type
_entity_poly.pdbx_seq_one_letter_code
_entity_poly.pdbx_strand_id
1 'polypeptide(L)'
;MKCPNCGSRALIWDYSRGDVVCTSCGYVVERIYVTSYNSLTNECQEELRHSRYLKPLIKPITVKYLKFMKSLSKLNGVKLDTDAVLRYLKGEAPRVKIIKRELNEGLLRDSLIKKVFNVMRKYPRLNSRTDRAKLAIALIALNIVKESNRRLNDVMEVLQRDTKLSRVHIKRLISLILKERNFIEDVRRVVQSIPKN
;
A
#
# COMPACT_ATOMS: atom_id res chain seq x y z
N MET A 1 0.19 -23.30 -24.43
CA MET A 1 -0.99 -22.53 -23.97
C MET A 1 -0.55 -21.17 -23.40
N LYS A 2 -1.34 -20.10 -23.55
CA LYS A 2 -1.09 -18.78 -22.93
C LYS A 2 -2.32 -18.34 -22.15
N CYS A 3 -2.13 -17.61 -21.06
CA CYS A 3 -3.24 -17.03 -20.30
C CYS A 3 -3.96 -15.94 -21.13
N PRO A 4 -5.28 -16.02 -21.34
CA PRO A 4 -6.02 -15.03 -22.12
C PRO A 4 -6.10 -13.66 -21.41
N ASN A 5 -5.94 -13.62 -20.09
CA ASN A 5 -6.03 -12.38 -19.32
C ASN A 5 -4.72 -11.58 -19.30
N CYS A 6 -3.58 -12.22 -19.05
CA CYS A 6 -2.30 -11.52 -18.89
C CYS A 6 -1.25 -11.85 -19.95
N GLY A 7 -1.49 -12.84 -20.82
CA GLY A 7 -0.56 -13.29 -21.86
C GLY A 7 0.58 -14.18 -21.36
N SER A 8 0.67 -14.43 -20.05
CA SER A 8 1.72 -15.27 -19.45
C SER A 8 1.65 -16.71 -19.93
N ARG A 9 2.81 -17.35 -20.04
CA ARG A 9 2.97 -18.79 -20.31
C ARG A 9 3.10 -19.62 -19.04
N ALA A 10 3.22 -18.97 -17.87
CA ALA A 10 3.35 -19.64 -16.59
C ALA A 10 1.96 -20.10 -16.11
N LEU A 11 1.67 -21.38 -16.36
CA LEU A 11 0.41 -22.05 -16.04
C LEU A 11 0.74 -23.27 -15.18
N ILE A 12 -0.03 -23.47 -14.11
CA ILE A 12 0.07 -24.63 -13.21
C ILE A 12 -1.27 -25.35 -13.24
N TRP A 13 -1.23 -26.68 -13.23
CA TRP A 13 -2.42 -27.50 -13.04
C TRP A 13 -2.60 -27.82 -11.55
N ASP A 14 -3.73 -27.40 -10.98
CA ASP A 14 -4.20 -27.83 -9.67
C ASP A 14 -4.95 -29.16 -9.81
N TYR A 15 -4.25 -30.26 -9.56
CA TYR A 15 -4.78 -31.62 -9.62
C TYR A 15 -5.97 -31.84 -8.69
N SER A 16 -6.04 -31.12 -7.56
CA SER A 16 -7.11 -31.28 -6.57
C SER A 16 -8.46 -30.78 -7.09
N ARG A 17 -8.41 -29.75 -7.96
CA ARG A 17 -9.61 -29.09 -8.51
C ARG A 17 -9.80 -29.37 -10.01
N GLY A 18 -8.81 -29.98 -10.65
CA GLY A 18 -8.73 -30.10 -12.09
C GLY A 18 -8.45 -28.78 -12.80
N ASP A 19 -8.09 -27.69 -12.11
CA ASP A 19 -8.02 -26.36 -12.70
C ASP A 19 -6.63 -26.03 -13.25
N VAL A 20 -6.53 -25.53 -14.48
CA VAL A 20 -5.29 -24.96 -15.02
C VAL A 20 -5.28 -23.46 -14.75
N VAL A 21 -4.43 -23.02 -13.82
CA VAL A 21 -4.37 -21.66 -13.29
C VAL A 21 -3.10 -20.95 -13.76
N CYS A 22 -3.24 -19.71 -14.20
CA CYS A 22 -2.09 -18.86 -14.49
C CYS A 22 -1.43 -18.36 -13.20
N THR A 23 -0.15 -18.67 -12.99
CA THR A 23 0.59 -18.26 -11.79
C THR A 23 0.80 -16.75 -11.70
N SER A 24 0.87 -16.07 -12.85
CA SER A 24 1.13 -14.64 -12.89
C SER A 24 -0.10 -13.78 -12.57
N CYS A 25 -1.32 -14.30 -12.72
CA CYS A 25 -2.54 -13.49 -12.51
C CYS A 25 -3.72 -14.23 -11.86
N GLY A 26 -3.59 -15.51 -11.55
CA GLY A 26 -4.63 -16.33 -10.92
C GLY A 26 -5.80 -16.70 -11.84
N TYR A 27 -5.70 -16.46 -13.16
CA TYR A 27 -6.78 -16.78 -14.09
C TYR A 27 -6.87 -18.28 -14.35
N VAL A 28 -8.06 -18.86 -14.13
CA VAL A 28 -8.38 -20.24 -14.51
C VAL A 28 -8.58 -20.30 -16.02
N VAL A 29 -7.60 -20.87 -16.72
CA VAL A 29 -7.59 -20.98 -18.19
C VAL A 29 -8.58 -22.04 -18.64
N GLU A 30 -8.55 -23.19 -17.98
CA GLU A 30 -9.32 -24.37 -18.33
C GLU A 30 -9.47 -25.30 -17.12
N ARG A 31 -10.45 -26.20 -17.14
CA ARG A 31 -10.61 -27.28 -16.16
C ARG A 31 -10.47 -28.62 -16.88
N ILE A 32 -9.47 -29.40 -16.47
CA ILE A 32 -9.19 -30.76 -16.91
C ILE A 32 -10.03 -31.71 -16.06
N TYR A 33 -10.88 -32.49 -16.71
CA TYR A 33 -11.65 -33.56 -16.09
C TYR A 33 -10.92 -34.87 -16.36
N VAL A 34 -10.39 -35.52 -15.32
CA VAL A 34 -9.78 -36.84 -15.41
C VAL A 34 -10.86 -37.85 -15.03
N THR A 35 -11.30 -38.66 -15.99
CA THR A 35 -12.23 -39.77 -15.75
C THR A 35 -11.50 -41.10 -15.95
N SER A 36 -11.72 -42.06 -15.06
CA SER A 36 -11.33 -43.45 -15.30
C SER A 36 -12.28 -44.04 -16.33
N TYR A 37 -11.75 -44.56 -17.44
CA TYR A 37 -12.46 -45.00 -18.65
C TYR A 37 -13.62 -46.01 -18.47
N ASN A 38 -13.87 -46.52 -17.26
CA ASN A 38 -14.77 -47.65 -17.01
C ASN A 38 -16.23 -47.27 -16.66
N SER A 39 -16.63 -45.99 -16.66
CA SER A 39 -18.00 -45.61 -16.25
C SER A 39 -18.54 -44.37 -16.95
N LEU A 40 -18.58 -44.37 -18.29
CA LEU A 40 -19.25 -43.32 -19.05
C LEU A 40 -20.67 -43.76 -19.41
N THR A 41 -21.61 -43.67 -18.46
CA THR A 41 -23.04 -43.62 -18.77
C THR A 41 -23.41 -42.27 -19.39
N ASN A 42 -24.50 -42.21 -20.16
CA ASN A 42 -24.95 -40.97 -20.83
C ASN A 42 -25.20 -39.82 -19.83
N GLU A 43 -25.61 -40.13 -18.60
CA GLU A 43 -25.81 -39.17 -17.50
C GLU A 43 -24.50 -38.45 -17.12
N CYS A 44 -23.37 -39.19 -17.01
CA CYS A 44 -22.07 -38.59 -16.73
C CYS A 44 -21.60 -37.65 -17.85
N GLN A 45 -22.00 -37.90 -19.11
CA GLN A 45 -21.68 -37.00 -20.21
C GLN A 45 -22.46 -35.68 -20.14
N GLU A 46 -23.72 -35.71 -19.69
CA GLU A 46 -24.53 -34.51 -19.49
C GLU A 46 -24.05 -33.67 -18.30
N GLU A 47 -23.65 -34.29 -17.20
CA GLU A 47 -23.05 -33.58 -16.06
C GLU A 47 -21.72 -32.90 -16.44
N LEU A 48 -20.88 -33.58 -17.22
CA LEU A 48 -19.64 -33.00 -17.75
C LEU A 48 -19.92 -31.84 -18.72
N ARG A 49 -21.00 -31.89 -19.49
CA ARG A 49 -21.42 -30.77 -20.34
C ARG A 49 -21.90 -29.60 -19.49
N HIS A 50 -22.75 -29.82 -18.48
CA HIS A 50 -23.22 -28.78 -17.55
C HIS A 50 -22.05 -28.12 -16.79
N SER A 51 -21.06 -28.90 -16.34
CA SER A 51 -19.88 -28.38 -15.65
C SER A 51 -18.96 -27.54 -16.55
N ARG A 52 -18.91 -27.78 -17.87
CA ARG A 52 -18.15 -26.92 -18.81
C ARG A 52 -18.70 -25.49 -18.88
N TYR A 53 -19.99 -25.28 -18.57
CA TYR A 53 -20.61 -23.96 -18.54
C TYR A 53 -20.35 -23.21 -17.23
N LEU A 54 -20.02 -23.93 -16.15
CA LEU A 54 -19.66 -23.36 -14.84
C LEU A 54 -18.16 -23.07 -14.76
N LYS A 55 -17.62 -22.32 -15.72
CA LYS A 55 -16.28 -21.74 -15.56
C LYS A 55 -16.34 -20.75 -14.39
N PRO A 56 -15.51 -20.88 -13.34
CA PRO A 56 -15.40 -19.84 -12.33
C PRO A 56 -14.78 -18.60 -12.98
N LEU A 57 -15.64 -17.74 -13.52
CA LEU A 57 -15.26 -16.47 -14.11
C LEU A 57 -14.77 -15.58 -12.97
N ILE A 58 -13.56 -15.02 -13.12
CA ILE A 58 -13.10 -13.96 -12.24
C ILE A 58 -14.16 -12.86 -12.25
N LYS A 59 -14.64 -12.47 -11.06
CA LYS A 59 -15.62 -11.38 -10.94
C LYS A 59 -15.12 -10.13 -11.69
N PRO A 60 -15.97 -9.42 -12.45
CA PRO A 60 -15.56 -8.23 -13.20
C PRO A 60 -14.83 -7.18 -12.36
N ILE A 61 -15.21 -7.08 -11.08
CA ILE A 61 -14.58 -6.19 -10.10
C ILE A 61 -13.10 -6.53 -9.85
N THR A 62 -12.79 -7.83 -9.75
CA THR A 62 -11.45 -8.35 -9.55
C THR A 62 -10.59 -8.13 -10.80
N VAL A 63 -11.17 -8.30 -12.00
CA VAL A 63 -10.46 -7.98 -13.26
C VAL A 63 -10.11 -6.50 -13.33
N LYS A 64 -11.05 -5.60 -12.98
CA LYS A 64 -10.79 -4.15 -12.91
C LYS A 64 -9.69 -3.83 -11.90
N TYR A 65 -9.74 -4.41 -10.71
CA TYR A 65 -8.71 -4.25 -9.67
C TYR A 65 -7.31 -4.66 -10.15
N LEU A 66 -7.18 -5.84 -10.75
CA LEU A 66 -5.91 -6.35 -11.28
C LEU A 66 -5.35 -5.45 -12.40
N LYS A 67 -6.21 -4.94 -13.28
CA LYS A 67 -5.82 -3.97 -14.32
C LYS A 67 -5.29 -2.67 -13.70
N PHE A 68 -5.95 -2.15 -12.67
CA PHE A 68 -5.47 -0.97 -11.93
C PHE A 68 -4.10 -1.22 -11.30
N MET A 69 -3.91 -2.35 -10.62
CA MET A 69 -2.61 -2.69 -10.02
C MET A 69 -1.50 -2.80 -11.07
N LYS A 70 -1.75 -3.44 -12.22
CA LYS A 70 -0.77 -3.57 -13.31
C LYS A 70 -0.36 -2.20 -13.90
N SER A 71 -1.29 -1.26 -13.99
CA SER A 71 -0.98 0.09 -14.45
C SER A 71 -0.14 0.87 -13.42
N LEU A 72 -0.42 0.67 -12.13
CA LEU A 72 0.29 1.33 -11.03
C LEU A 72 1.66 0.74 -10.74
N SER A 73 1.87 -0.56 -10.98
CA SER A 73 3.18 -1.21 -10.80
C SER A 73 4.27 -0.62 -11.70
N LYS A 74 3.87 0.13 -12.75
CA LYS A 74 4.78 0.89 -13.61
C LYS A 74 5.28 2.20 -12.97
N LEU A 75 4.63 2.66 -11.90
CA LEU A 75 4.99 3.89 -11.18
C LEU A 75 5.85 3.54 -9.97
N ASN A 76 7.05 4.13 -9.90
CA ASN A 76 7.96 3.92 -8.77
C ASN A 76 7.50 4.70 -7.52
N GLY A 77 7.54 4.06 -6.36
CA GLY A 77 7.29 4.70 -5.07
C GLY A 77 5.82 5.01 -4.77
N VAL A 78 4.90 4.30 -5.42
CA VAL A 78 3.46 4.50 -5.32
C VAL A 78 2.80 3.22 -4.85
N LYS A 79 1.95 3.34 -3.82
CA LYS A 79 1.13 2.26 -3.27
C LYS A 79 -0.35 2.52 -3.51
N LEU A 80 -1.07 1.45 -3.77
CA LEU A 80 -2.52 1.46 -3.84
C LEU A 80 -3.09 1.39 -2.42
N ASP A 81 -4.04 2.27 -2.10
CA ASP A 81 -4.92 2.04 -0.96
C ASP A 81 -5.99 1.02 -1.35
N THR A 82 -5.75 -0.24 -0.99
CA THR A 82 -6.62 -1.36 -1.32
C THR A 82 -8.06 -1.13 -0.85
N ASP A 83 -8.24 -0.62 0.36
CA ASP A 83 -9.56 -0.38 0.94
C ASP A 83 -10.29 0.74 0.22
N ALA A 84 -9.58 1.83 -0.13
CA ALA A 84 -10.15 2.91 -0.92
C ALA A 84 -10.59 2.43 -2.32
N VAL A 85 -9.82 1.53 -2.94
CA VAL A 85 -10.14 1.00 -4.28
C VAL A 85 -11.31 0.05 -4.24
N LEU A 86 -11.38 -0.82 -3.24
CA LEU A 86 -12.53 -1.70 -3.08
C LEU A 86 -13.81 -0.89 -2.86
N ARG A 87 -13.79 0.13 -2.00
CA ARG A 87 -14.93 1.05 -1.81
C ARG A 87 -15.32 1.76 -3.11
N TYR A 88 -14.34 2.24 -3.88
CA TYR A 88 -14.59 2.86 -5.18
C TYR A 88 -15.23 1.87 -6.18
N LEU A 89 -14.67 0.67 -6.29
CA LEU A 89 -15.15 -0.35 -7.23
C LEU A 89 -16.54 -0.88 -6.87
N LYS A 90 -16.91 -0.84 -5.59
CA LYS A 90 -18.25 -1.16 -5.09
C LYS A 90 -19.25 0.00 -5.20
N GLY A 91 -18.81 1.20 -5.56
CA GLY A 91 -19.66 2.39 -5.64
C GLY A 91 -19.97 3.04 -4.28
N GLU A 92 -19.32 2.60 -3.20
CA GLU A 92 -19.54 3.10 -1.83
C GLU A 92 -18.87 4.47 -1.60
N ALA A 93 -17.86 4.83 -2.39
CA ALA A 93 -17.12 6.08 -2.21
C ALA A 93 -16.63 6.69 -3.55
N PRO A 94 -16.54 8.03 -3.66
CA PRO A 94 -15.95 8.70 -4.80
C PRO A 94 -14.44 8.42 -4.92
N ARG A 95 -13.83 8.75 -6.08
CA ARG A 95 -12.42 8.50 -6.47
C ARG A 95 -11.32 9.12 -5.59
N VAL A 96 -11.62 9.60 -4.39
CA VAL A 96 -10.69 10.44 -3.63
C VAL A 96 -9.58 9.60 -2.98
N LYS A 97 -8.31 9.90 -3.32
CA LYS A 97 -7.06 9.35 -2.71
C LYS A 97 -6.89 7.83 -2.75
N ILE A 98 -7.12 7.22 -3.90
CA ILE A 98 -6.79 5.81 -4.18
C ILE A 98 -5.27 5.54 -4.16
N ILE A 99 -4.48 6.56 -4.50
CA ILE A 99 -3.04 6.45 -4.70
C ILE A 99 -2.31 7.09 -3.52
N LYS A 100 -1.53 6.29 -2.80
CA LYS A 100 -0.63 6.72 -1.73
C LYS A 100 0.81 6.67 -2.21
N ARG A 101 1.68 7.52 -1.66
CA ARG A 101 3.13 7.43 -1.90
C ARG A 101 3.80 6.67 -0.78
N GLU A 102 4.84 5.94 -1.11
CA GLU A 102 5.62 5.18 -0.15
C GLU A 102 6.24 6.07 0.93
N LEU A 103 6.23 5.53 2.15
CA LEU A 103 6.91 6.05 3.33
C LEU A 103 7.16 4.89 4.30
N ASN A 104 8.07 5.07 5.24
CA ASN A 104 8.36 4.09 6.28
C ASN A 104 7.20 3.99 7.28
N GLU A 105 6.26 3.09 7.01
CA GLU A 105 5.08 2.84 7.86
C GLU A 105 5.46 2.31 9.25
N GLY A 106 6.65 1.72 9.41
CA GLY A 106 7.17 1.29 10.71
C GLY A 106 7.29 2.46 11.69
N LEU A 107 7.77 3.60 11.20
CA LEU A 107 7.90 4.82 12.01
C LEU A 107 6.55 5.44 12.38
N LEU A 108 5.49 5.22 11.59
CA LEU A 108 4.14 5.67 11.97
C LEU A 108 3.59 4.95 13.19
N ARG A 109 4.11 3.75 13.51
CA ARG A 109 3.68 2.98 14.68
C ARG A 109 4.35 3.42 15.97
N ASP A 110 5.48 4.13 15.89
CA ASP A 110 6.22 4.65 17.03
C ASP A 110 5.33 5.55 17.92
N SER A 111 5.30 5.26 19.22
CA SER A 111 4.52 5.99 20.20
C SER A 111 4.95 7.46 20.29
N LEU A 112 6.25 7.75 20.14
CA LEU A 112 6.79 9.10 20.12
C LEU A 112 6.24 9.90 18.94
N ILE A 113 6.29 9.32 17.75
CA ILE A 113 5.83 9.98 16.52
C ILE A 113 4.33 10.24 16.58
N LYS A 114 3.53 9.30 17.12
CA LYS A 114 2.10 9.52 17.36
C LYS A 114 1.82 10.67 18.31
N LYS A 115 2.58 10.79 19.40
CA LYS A 115 2.46 11.93 20.32
C LYS A 115 2.79 13.25 19.62
N VAL A 116 3.85 13.30 18.81
CA VAL A 116 4.20 14.47 18.01
C VAL A 116 3.10 14.81 16.99
N PHE A 117 2.50 13.81 16.34
CA PHE A 117 1.36 14.02 15.43
C PHE A 117 0.16 14.62 16.16
N ASN A 118 -0.11 14.24 17.41
CA ASN A 118 -1.16 14.85 18.21
C ASN A 118 -0.85 16.32 18.52
N VAL A 119 0.41 16.65 18.83
CA VAL A 119 0.84 18.06 18.97
C VAL A 119 0.64 18.82 17.66
N MET A 120 1.05 18.24 16.52
CA MET A 120 0.91 18.86 15.20
C MET A 120 -0.54 19.26 14.86
N ARG A 121 -1.56 18.55 15.38
CA ARG A 121 -2.97 18.88 15.14
C ARG A 121 -3.34 20.30 15.60
N LYS A 122 -2.66 20.82 16.64
CA LYS A 122 -2.84 22.20 17.13
C LYS A 122 -2.32 23.27 16.16
N TYR A 123 -1.48 22.88 15.20
CA TYR A 123 -0.77 23.79 14.28
C TYR A 123 -1.25 23.57 12.83
N PRO A 124 -2.25 24.32 12.32
CA PRO A 124 -2.87 24.08 11.01
C PRO A 124 -1.88 24.06 9.84
N ARG A 125 -0.85 24.92 9.88
CA ARG A 125 0.20 25.00 8.84
C ARG A 125 1.05 23.73 8.73
N LEU A 126 1.22 23.02 9.85
CA LEU A 126 1.94 21.76 9.92
C LEU A 126 1.00 20.57 9.66
N ASN A 127 -0.23 20.62 10.19
CA ASN A 127 -1.22 19.54 10.06
C ASN A 127 -1.84 19.43 8.65
N SER A 128 -1.88 20.50 7.87
CA SER A 128 -2.39 20.46 6.48
C SER A 128 -1.46 19.73 5.51
N ARG A 129 -0.23 19.39 5.94
CA ARG A 129 0.78 18.75 5.08
C ARG A 129 0.44 17.28 4.79
N THR A 130 1.01 16.74 3.71
CA THR A 130 0.89 15.31 3.36
C THR A 130 1.53 14.43 4.43
N ASP A 131 1.09 13.18 4.59
CA ASP A 131 1.59 12.26 5.63
C ASP A 131 3.12 12.12 5.65
N ARG A 132 3.75 12.06 4.47
CA ARG A 132 5.22 12.02 4.32
C ARG A 132 5.91 13.26 4.89
N ALA A 133 5.32 14.42 4.67
CA ALA A 133 5.80 15.69 5.20
C ALA A 133 5.52 15.80 6.71
N LYS A 134 4.39 15.28 7.20
CA LYS A 134 4.15 15.21 8.65
C LYS A 134 5.16 14.33 9.36
N LEU A 135 5.46 13.16 8.79
CA LEU A 135 6.51 12.27 9.28
C LEU A 135 7.87 12.97 9.29
N ALA A 136 8.24 13.65 8.19
CA ALA A 136 9.46 14.43 8.12
C ALA A 136 9.51 15.52 9.20
N ILE A 137 8.42 16.26 9.40
CA ILE A 137 8.32 17.30 10.43
C ILE A 137 8.53 16.70 11.82
N ALA A 138 7.88 15.57 12.11
CA ALA A 138 8.02 14.90 13.41
C ALA A 138 9.47 14.45 13.66
N LEU A 139 10.12 13.85 12.66
CA LEU A 139 11.52 13.41 12.77
C LEU A 139 12.48 14.59 12.94
N ILE A 140 12.29 15.68 12.19
CA ILE A 140 13.09 16.90 12.33
C ILE A 140 12.92 17.49 13.74
N ALA A 141 11.68 17.62 14.22
CA ALA A 141 11.40 18.17 15.54
C ALA A 141 12.00 17.31 16.66
N LEU A 142 11.91 15.98 16.55
CA LEU A 142 12.54 15.07 17.49
C LEU A 142 14.06 15.17 17.47
N ASN A 143 14.67 15.32 16.30
CA ASN A 143 16.12 15.52 16.20
C ASN A 143 16.55 16.83 16.88
N ILE A 144 15.86 17.94 16.62
CA ILE A 144 16.12 19.25 17.26
C ILE A 144 15.99 19.15 18.79
N VAL A 145 15.03 18.38 19.30
CA VAL A 145 14.77 18.26 20.74
C VAL A 145 15.76 17.30 21.43
N LYS A 146 16.11 16.17 20.80
CA LYS A 146 16.97 15.14 21.39
C LYS A 146 18.46 15.49 21.29
N GLU A 147 18.88 16.07 20.17
CA GLU A 147 20.28 16.37 19.89
C GLU A 147 20.40 17.88 19.67
N SER A 148 20.81 18.61 20.69
CA SER A 148 21.00 20.06 20.65
C SER A 148 22.07 20.55 19.65
N ASN A 149 22.77 19.64 18.94
CA ASN A 149 23.92 20.00 18.11
C ASN A 149 24.21 19.14 16.86
N ARG A 150 23.37 18.16 16.46
CA ARG A 150 23.58 17.51 15.15
C ARG A 150 23.21 18.46 14.03
N ARG A 151 24.06 18.58 13.00
CA ARG A 151 23.75 19.39 11.84
C ARG A 151 22.57 18.74 11.12
N LEU A 152 21.55 19.52 10.78
CA LEU A 152 20.39 19.04 10.02
C LEU A 152 20.76 18.41 8.66
N ASN A 153 21.98 18.67 8.18
CA ASN A 153 22.54 18.03 7.00
C ASN A 153 22.84 16.54 7.22
N ASP A 154 23.21 16.13 8.43
CA ASP A 154 23.64 14.76 8.75
C ASP A 154 22.43 13.81 8.78
N VAL A 155 21.25 14.33 9.14
CA VAL A 155 19.98 13.58 9.13
C VAL A 155 19.25 13.62 7.79
N MET A 156 19.76 14.37 6.81
CA MET A 156 19.10 14.56 5.52
C MET A 156 18.89 13.22 4.80
N GLU A 157 19.90 12.35 4.79
CA GLU A 157 19.82 11.06 4.10
C GLU A 157 18.81 10.11 4.74
N VAL A 158 18.76 10.07 6.08
CA VAL A 158 17.78 9.29 6.84
C VAL A 158 16.37 9.80 6.54
N LEU A 159 16.15 11.11 6.61
CA LEU A 159 14.86 11.73 6.28
C LEU A 159 14.43 11.42 4.85
N GLN A 160 15.33 11.50 3.87
CA GLN A 160 15.02 11.14 2.48
C GLN A 160 14.63 9.68 2.33
N ARG A 161 15.35 8.77 3.00
CA ARG A 161 15.10 7.33 2.96
C ARG A 161 13.72 7.00 3.53
N ASP A 162 13.39 7.55 4.69
CA ASP A 162 12.17 7.23 5.44
C ASP A 162 10.92 7.91 4.91
N THR A 163 11.05 9.15 4.43
CA THR A 163 9.91 9.96 3.98
C THR A 163 9.75 9.97 2.45
N LYS A 164 10.75 9.49 1.71
CA LYS A 164 10.82 9.54 0.24
C LYS A 164 10.62 10.95 -0.32
N LEU A 165 11.03 11.98 0.43
CA LEU A 165 11.00 13.38 0.01
C LEU A 165 12.31 13.81 -0.63
N SER A 166 12.26 14.80 -1.51
CA SER A 166 13.47 15.41 -2.09
C SER A 166 14.18 16.32 -1.08
N ARG A 167 15.51 16.49 -1.24
CA ARG A 167 16.33 17.39 -0.41
C ARG A 167 15.74 18.80 -0.32
N VAL A 168 15.27 19.35 -1.44
CA VAL A 168 14.68 20.70 -1.50
C VAL A 168 13.41 20.79 -0.66
N HIS A 169 12.55 19.76 -0.70
CA HIS A 169 11.33 19.75 0.10
C HIS A 169 11.67 19.66 1.60
N ILE A 170 12.60 18.79 1.99
CA ILE A 170 13.03 18.68 3.39
C ILE A 170 13.61 20.01 3.89
N LYS A 171 14.47 20.69 3.11
CA LYS A 171 14.99 22.03 3.45
C LYS A 171 13.86 23.04 3.68
N ARG A 172 12.83 23.05 2.83
CA ARG A 172 11.65 23.91 3.03
C ARG A 172 10.89 23.58 4.32
N LEU A 173 10.78 22.30 4.67
CA LEU A 173 10.15 21.87 5.93
C LEU A 173 10.97 22.29 7.15
N ILE A 174 12.30 22.19 7.09
CA ILE A 174 13.20 22.70 8.12
C ILE A 174 12.95 24.20 8.33
N SER A 175 12.98 24.99 7.26
CA SER A 175 12.72 26.44 7.34
C SER A 175 11.34 26.77 7.90
N LEU A 176 10.33 25.92 7.65
CA LEU A 176 9.00 26.07 8.21
C LEU A 176 8.99 25.80 9.72
N ILE A 177 9.61 24.71 10.16
CA ILE A 177 9.65 24.31 11.58
C ILE A 177 10.41 25.34 12.42
N LEU A 178 11.53 25.87 11.91
CA LEU A 178 12.32 26.89 12.61
C LEU A 178 11.55 28.20 12.86
N LYS A 179 10.52 28.50 12.04
CA LYS A 179 9.62 29.63 12.25
C LYS A 179 8.55 29.36 13.31
N GLU A 180 8.17 28.10 13.49
CA GLU A 180 7.11 27.67 14.41
C GLU A 180 7.72 27.24 15.77
N ARG A 181 8.33 28.17 16.50
CA ARG A 181 9.05 27.87 17.77
C ARG A 181 8.16 27.21 18.83
N ASN A 182 6.91 27.64 18.93
CA ASN A 182 5.93 27.09 19.89
C ASN A 182 5.71 25.59 19.68
N PHE A 183 5.72 25.13 18.43
CA PHE A 183 5.60 23.71 18.11
C PHE A 183 6.79 22.91 18.66
N ILE A 184 8.01 23.43 18.53
CA ILE A 184 9.22 22.77 19.05
C ILE A 184 9.16 22.68 20.58
N GLU A 185 8.71 23.73 21.27
CA GLU A 185 8.54 23.71 22.73
C GLU A 185 7.51 22.69 23.18
N ASP A 186 6.36 22.60 22.52
CA ASP A 186 5.34 21.61 22.83
C ASP A 186 5.85 20.17 22.59
N VAL A 187 6.63 19.96 21.53
CA VAL A 187 7.30 18.67 21.30
C VAL A 187 8.32 18.38 22.40
N ARG A 188 9.09 19.38 22.85
CA ARG A 188 10.05 19.22 23.95
C ARG A 188 9.38 18.77 25.25
N ARG A 189 8.25 19.39 25.62
CA ARG A 189 7.45 18.97 26.79
C ARG A 189 6.99 17.52 26.68
N VAL A 190 6.53 17.12 25.50
CA VAL A 190 6.11 15.72 25.25
C VAL A 190 7.27 14.74 25.40
N VAL A 191 8.46 15.07 24.90
CA VAL A 191 9.63 14.20 25.01
C VAL A 191 10.12 14.09 26.46
N GLN A 192 10.09 15.18 27.22
CA GLN A 192 10.48 15.21 28.63
C GLN A 192 9.49 14.50 29.55
N SER A 193 8.21 14.41 29.17
CA SER A 193 7.17 13.69 29.92
C SER A 193 7.33 12.16 29.93
N ILE A 194 8.33 11.63 29.22
CA ILE A 194 8.53 10.20 29.06
C ILE A 194 9.59 9.75 30.06
N PRO A 195 9.25 8.82 30.98
CA PRO A 195 10.23 8.32 31.93
C PRO A 195 11.40 7.71 31.16
N LYS A 196 12.61 8.14 31.50
CA LYS A 196 13.83 7.48 31.03
C LYS A 196 13.89 6.14 31.75
N ASN A 197 13.59 5.06 31.04
CA ASN A 197 13.97 3.72 31.47
C ASN A 197 15.49 3.57 31.37
#